data_AF-A0A9X1T6S2-F1
#
_entry.id   AF-A0A9X1T6S2-F1
#
_cell.length_a   1.000
_cell.length_b   1.000
_cell.length_c   1.000
_cell.angle_alpha   90.00
_cell.angle_beta   90.00
_cell.angle_gamma   90.00
#
_symmetry.space_group_name_H-M   'P 1'
#
loop_
_entity.id
_entity.type
_entity.pdbx_description
1 polymer ?
#
loop_
_entity_poly.entity_id
_entity_poly.type
_entity_poly.pdbx_seq_one_letter_code
_entity_poly.pdbx_strand_id
1 'polypeptide(L)'
;MTYFATYLGNVASTEKTEVEDALRHSVFGDAAFIAKPSGHGRGGVMDARYDDATGYIFHLCAGPNSGALAGAIGIGTDEGAGGGLLISHKNASWGLNIVNNPGAGLGAYISGFAINPALQVDLYAGAGGVKLQARTGAGFKDGVSNAGSTTFTSATAAFTAADVGQAIAQLTSVGASSPFGSIPSGTTISAVVNSQTVTLSQAAGASGTGIRFRVGGRAVPASQPMLSLFDADGTTLRGSIQYGFFDWRTPVKVTGNASGTVALTAKGTSGQTADILAILNSADAQLFRVQASGRITAAYSSVFSNAGKTDQPAMQLSGYAATQPVVQFSQETASGTGDFFQMLDYSDQVVSRINYGGYVMTRKTAAPAAADLVNAELTFWYDEANAKFKITAKTAAGALVSGDVALA
;
A
#
# COMPACT_ATOMS: atom_id res chain seq x y z
N MET A 1 28.44 -40.52 -32.79
CA MET A 1 28.00 -39.63 -33.89
C MET A 1 28.50 -40.11 -35.25
N THR A 2 29.81 -40.34 -35.46
CA THR A 2 30.38 -40.75 -36.77
C THR A 2 29.84 -42.08 -37.30
N TYR A 3 29.66 -43.11 -36.44
CA TYR A 3 29.08 -44.40 -36.84
C TYR A 3 27.60 -44.32 -37.26
N PHE A 4 26.83 -43.43 -36.64
CA PHE A 4 25.41 -43.23 -36.94
C PHE A 4 25.24 -42.48 -38.26
N ALA A 5 26.11 -41.51 -38.54
CA ALA A 5 26.16 -40.81 -39.82
C ALA A 5 26.58 -41.72 -40.98
N THR A 6 27.54 -42.64 -40.75
CA THR A 6 27.93 -43.64 -41.76
C THR A 6 26.84 -44.69 -42.00
N TYR A 7 26.12 -45.11 -40.96
CA TYR A 7 24.96 -46.01 -41.09
C TYR A 7 23.83 -45.34 -41.88
N LEU A 8 23.44 -44.11 -41.53
CA LEU A 8 22.46 -43.31 -42.28
C LEU A 8 22.92 -43.02 -43.71
N GLY A 9 24.22 -42.89 -43.97
CA GLY A 9 24.74 -42.70 -45.33
C GLY A 9 24.44 -43.87 -46.28
N ASN A 10 24.25 -45.08 -45.76
CA ASN A 10 24.19 -46.33 -46.52
C ASN A 10 22.82 -47.02 -46.54
N VAL A 11 21.83 -46.54 -45.78
CA VAL A 11 20.45 -47.07 -45.77
C VAL A 11 19.56 -46.40 -46.82
N ALA A 12 18.55 -47.14 -47.29
CA ALA A 12 17.61 -46.68 -48.32
C ALA A 12 16.76 -45.49 -47.82
N SER A 13 16.18 -44.72 -48.74
CA SER A 13 15.36 -43.54 -48.39
C SER A 13 14.19 -43.88 -47.48
N THR A 14 13.60 -45.07 -47.61
CA THR A 14 12.50 -45.57 -46.78
C THR A 14 12.95 -45.87 -45.35
N GLU A 15 14.09 -46.53 -45.16
CA GLU A 15 14.66 -46.80 -43.83
C GLU A 15 15.04 -45.49 -43.12
N LYS A 16 15.48 -44.46 -43.84
CA LYS A 16 15.73 -43.14 -43.23
C LYS A 16 14.46 -42.53 -42.65
N THR A 17 13.35 -42.63 -43.37
CA THR A 17 12.04 -42.14 -42.90
C THR A 17 11.56 -42.94 -41.69
N GLU A 18 11.73 -44.27 -41.69
CA GLU A 18 11.35 -45.11 -40.55
C GLU A 18 12.22 -44.86 -39.30
N VAL A 19 13.53 -44.66 -39.47
CA VAL A 19 14.45 -44.33 -38.37
C VAL A 19 14.15 -42.93 -37.82
N GLU A 20 13.84 -41.97 -38.70
CA GLU A 20 13.42 -40.63 -38.31
C GLU A 20 12.08 -40.65 -37.56
N ASP A 21 11.10 -41.41 -38.04
CA ASP A 21 9.80 -41.56 -37.37
C ASP A 21 9.94 -42.31 -36.04
N ALA A 22 10.79 -43.33 -35.94
CA ALA A 22 11.06 -44.03 -34.68
C ALA A 22 11.77 -43.13 -33.67
N LEU A 23 12.74 -42.32 -34.11
CA LEU A 23 13.40 -41.32 -33.25
C LEU A 23 12.40 -40.25 -32.79
N ARG A 24 11.54 -39.75 -33.69
CA ARG A 24 10.49 -38.79 -33.35
C ARG A 24 9.48 -39.36 -32.37
N HIS A 25 9.02 -40.58 -32.60
CA HIS A 25 8.08 -41.29 -31.71
C HIS A 25 8.72 -41.58 -30.35
N SER A 26 10.02 -41.87 -30.29
CA SER A 26 10.73 -42.07 -29.01
C SER A 26 10.84 -40.80 -28.16
N VAL A 27 10.84 -39.61 -28.79
CA VAL A 27 10.98 -38.32 -28.09
C VAL A 27 9.62 -37.69 -27.80
N PHE A 28 8.64 -37.82 -28.70
CA PHE A 28 7.36 -37.11 -28.64
C PHE A 28 6.13 -38.02 -28.53
N GLY A 29 6.29 -39.35 -28.58
CA GLY A 29 5.17 -40.30 -28.57
C GLY A 29 4.27 -40.19 -29.79
N ASP A 30 2.97 -40.46 -29.61
CA ASP A 30 1.92 -40.35 -30.65
C ASP A 30 1.42 -38.91 -30.91
N ALA A 31 2.01 -37.91 -30.25
CA ALA A 31 1.56 -36.53 -30.39
C ALA A 31 1.85 -36.01 -31.82
N ALA A 32 0.80 -35.51 -32.49
CA ALA A 32 0.93 -34.96 -33.84
C ALA A 32 1.85 -33.72 -33.84
N PHE A 33 2.96 -33.83 -34.54
CA PHE A 33 3.91 -32.74 -34.76
C PHE A 33 4.06 -32.48 -36.25
N ILE A 34 4.11 -31.21 -36.65
CA ILE A 34 4.26 -30.82 -38.06
C ILE A 34 5.65 -30.19 -38.23
N ALA A 35 6.57 -30.93 -38.85
CA ALA A 35 7.82 -30.35 -39.34
C ALA A 35 7.49 -29.32 -40.43
N LYS A 36 8.02 -28.10 -40.31
CA LYS A 36 7.77 -27.08 -41.32
C LYS A 36 8.36 -27.51 -42.67
N PRO A 37 7.62 -27.34 -43.78
CA PRO A 37 8.18 -27.58 -45.12
C PRO A 37 9.41 -26.71 -45.37
N SER A 38 10.37 -27.24 -46.12
CA SER A 38 11.54 -26.49 -46.61
C SER A 38 11.08 -25.20 -47.32
N GLY A 39 11.62 -24.04 -46.94
CA GLY A 39 11.30 -22.73 -47.52
C GLY A 39 10.25 -21.90 -46.77
N HIS A 40 9.71 -22.40 -45.65
CA HIS A 40 8.76 -21.63 -44.84
C HIS A 40 9.48 -20.57 -43.99
N GLY A 41 9.59 -19.34 -44.49
CA GLY A 41 10.42 -18.25 -43.94
C GLY A 41 10.01 -17.62 -42.59
N ARG A 42 9.13 -18.25 -41.81
CA ARG A 42 8.79 -17.79 -40.44
C ARG A 42 9.63 -18.58 -39.43
N GLY A 43 10.46 -17.89 -38.65
CA GLY A 43 11.45 -18.48 -37.74
C GLY A 43 10.89 -19.58 -36.83
N GLY A 44 11.71 -20.61 -36.60
CA GLY A 44 11.42 -21.75 -35.73
C GLY A 44 11.44 -23.08 -36.48
N VAL A 45 12.22 -24.05 -35.98
CA VAL A 45 12.38 -25.41 -36.52
C VAL A 45 11.20 -26.33 -36.22
N MET A 46 10.35 -25.97 -35.26
CA MET A 46 9.30 -26.83 -34.72
C MET A 46 8.05 -26.09 -34.26
N ASP A 47 6.85 -26.60 -34.60
CA ASP A 47 5.55 -26.16 -34.05
C ASP A 47 4.82 -27.36 -33.41
N ALA A 48 4.45 -27.24 -32.13
CA ALA A 48 3.61 -28.23 -31.43
C ALA A 48 2.19 -27.68 -31.25
N ARG A 49 1.16 -28.46 -31.60
CA ARG A 49 -0.25 -28.12 -31.41
C ARG A 49 -0.92 -29.20 -30.56
N TYR A 50 -1.68 -28.77 -29.56
CA TYR A 50 -2.57 -29.63 -28.80
C TYR A 50 -3.98 -29.07 -28.90
N ASP A 51 -4.94 -29.93 -29.25
CA ASP A 51 -6.33 -29.56 -29.56
C ASP A 51 -7.28 -30.58 -28.91
N ASP A 52 -7.50 -30.43 -27.61
CA ASP A 52 -8.38 -31.29 -26.80
C ASP A 52 -8.97 -30.48 -25.64
N ALA A 53 -9.98 -31.03 -24.94
CA ALA A 53 -10.67 -30.38 -23.83
C ALA A 53 -9.78 -30.20 -22.58
N THR A 54 -8.80 -31.09 -22.36
CA THR A 54 -7.85 -31.02 -21.24
C THR A 54 -6.55 -31.70 -21.59
N GLY A 55 -5.40 -31.08 -21.32
CA GLY A 55 -4.11 -31.77 -21.43
C GLY A 55 -2.92 -30.84 -21.19
N TYR A 56 -1.73 -31.45 -21.10
CA TYR A 56 -0.46 -30.76 -20.98
C TYR A 56 0.35 -31.01 -22.25
N ILE A 57 0.91 -29.96 -22.83
CA ILE A 57 1.88 -30.09 -23.93
C ILE A 57 3.23 -30.57 -23.38
N PHE A 58 3.55 -30.19 -22.14
CA PHE A 58 4.83 -30.49 -21.51
C PHE A 58 4.68 -30.56 -19.98
N HIS A 59 5.20 -31.62 -19.37
CA HIS A 59 5.24 -31.79 -17.91
C HIS A 59 6.60 -32.37 -17.51
N LEU A 60 7.37 -31.62 -16.72
CA LEU A 60 8.64 -32.06 -16.17
C LEU A 60 8.50 -32.44 -14.70
N CYS A 61 8.85 -33.67 -14.37
CA CYS A 61 8.97 -34.13 -13.00
C CYS A 61 10.43 -34.02 -12.55
N ALA A 62 10.68 -33.36 -11.41
CA ALA A 62 11.97 -33.41 -10.75
C ALA A 62 12.22 -34.84 -10.25
N GLY A 63 13.34 -35.44 -10.64
CA GLY A 63 13.75 -36.77 -10.18
C GLY A 63 14.32 -36.76 -8.76
N PRO A 64 14.57 -37.93 -8.15
CA PRO A 64 15.14 -38.03 -6.79
C PRO A 64 16.49 -37.32 -6.62
N ASN A 65 17.21 -37.12 -7.72
CA ASN A 65 18.55 -36.52 -7.76
C ASN A 65 18.54 -35.06 -8.27
N SER A 66 17.37 -34.42 -8.40
CA SER A 66 17.28 -32.99 -8.69
C SER A 66 17.83 -32.19 -7.51
N GLY A 67 19.13 -31.86 -7.56
CA GLY A 67 19.80 -31.05 -6.55
C GLY A 67 19.20 -29.64 -6.44
N ALA A 68 19.56 -28.93 -5.36
CA ALA A 68 18.89 -27.73 -4.87
C ALA A 68 18.82 -26.51 -5.83
N LEU A 69 19.40 -26.56 -7.04
CA LEU A 69 19.58 -25.38 -7.90
C LEU A 69 19.39 -25.64 -9.41
N ALA A 70 18.80 -26.76 -9.85
CA ALA A 70 18.60 -27.01 -11.28
C ALA A 70 17.25 -26.44 -11.75
N GLY A 71 17.27 -25.34 -12.52
CA GLY A 71 16.10 -24.90 -13.28
C GLY A 71 15.68 -26.00 -14.27
N ALA A 72 14.41 -26.38 -14.28
CA ALA A 72 13.92 -27.45 -15.15
C ALA A 72 13.87 -27.02 -16.63
N ILE A 73 13.77 -25.72 -16.89
CA ILE A 73 13.70 -25.12 -18.23
C ILE A 73 14.47 -23.81 -18.20
N GLY A 74 15.40 -23.63 -19.14
CA GLY A 74 16.02 -22.35 -19.44
C GLY A 74 15.61 -21.90 -20.85
N ILE A 75 15.08 -20.68 -20.97
CA ILE A 75 14.80 -20.04 -22.26
C ILE A 75 15.64 -18.77 -22.30
N GLY A 76 16.58 -18.71 -23.24
CA GLY A 76 17.45 -17.55 -23.42
C GLY A 76 17.70 -17.32 -24.90
N THR A 77 17.95 -16.07 -25.25
CA THR A 77 18.55 -15.69 -26.52
C THR A 77 20.03 -15.43 -26.27
N ASP A 78 20.90 -16.03 -27.07
CA ASP A 78 22.31 -15.68 -27.14
C ASP A 78 22.51 -14.43 -28.02
N GLU A 79 23.78 -14.01 -28.17
CA GLU A 79 24.25 -12.77 -28.82
C GLU A 79 23.29 -12.17 -29.87
N GLY A 80 22.91 -10.89 -29.70
CA GLY A 80 22.12 -10.13 -30.68
C GLY A 80 20.84 -9.51 -30.12
N ALA A 81 19.98 -9.01 -31.02
CA ALA A 81 18.74 -8.29 -30.70
C ALA A 81 17.50 -9.21 -30.51
N GLY A 82 17.72 -10.47 -30.15
CA GLY A 82 16.66 -11.49 -30.05
C GLY A 82 15.84 -11.38 -28.77
N GLY A 83 14.52 -11.49 -28.87
CA GLY A 83 13.61 -11.62 -27.71
C GLY A 83 13.45 -13.08 -27.26
N GLY A 84 13.27 -13.30 -25.95
CA GLY A 84 13.07 -14.62 -25.35
C GLY A 84 11.64 -15.15 -25.49
N LEU A 85 10.99 -15.43 -24.36
CA LEU A 85 9.64 -15.98 -24.31
C LEU A 85 8.56 -14.92 -24.64
N LEU A 86 7.79 -15.15 -25.70
CA LEU A 86 6.58 -14.38 -26.02
C LEU A 86 5.33 -15.19 -25.67
N ILE A 87 4.47 -14.64 -24.82
CA ILE A 87 3.15 -15.20 -24.50
C ILE A 87 2.07 -14.24 -25.01
N SER A 88 1.30 -14.68 -26.01
CA SER A 88 0.12 -13.95 -26.51
C SER A 88 -1.14 -14.77 -26.25
N HIS A 89 -2.11 -14.20 -25.53
CA HIS A 89 -3.39 -14.84 -25.23
C HIS A 89 -4.52 -13.96 -25.76
N LYS A 90 -5.54 -14.56 -26.41
CA LYS A 90 -6.61 -13.82 -27.09
C LYS A 90 -7.98 -13.91 -26.40
N ASN A 91 -8.16 -14.81 -25.42
CA ASN A 91 -9.45 -15.12 -24.78
C ASN A 91 -9.39 -14.98 -23.25
N ALA A 92 -10.57 -15.00 -22.60
CA ALA A 92 -10.77 -14.91 -21.15
C ALA A 92 -10.14 -16.09 -20.38
N SER A 93 -8.83 -16.04 -20.19
CA SER A 93 -8.05 -16.96 -19.37
C SER A 93 -6.69 -16.34 -19.03
N TRP A 94 -5.81 -17.10 -18.37
CA TRP A 94 -4.48 -16.62 -17.99
C TRP A 94 -3.46 -16.91 -19.08
N GLY A 95 -2.73 -15.88 -19.53
CA GLY A 95 -1.53 -16.09 -20.34
C GLY A 95 -0.40 -16.77 -19.55
N LEU A 96 -0.19 -16.35 -18.30
CA LEU A 96 0.74 -16.94 -17.35
C LEU A 96 0.07 -17.05 -15.97
N ASN A 97 0.03 -18.25 -15.41
CA ASN A 97 -0.46 -18.48 -14.05
C ASN A 97 0.65 -19.11 -13.19
N ILE A 98 1.08 -18.42 -12.15
CA ILE A 98 2.10 -18.88 -11.21
C ILE A 98 1.43 -19.12 -9.86
N VAL A 99 1.49 -20.36 -9.38
CA VAL A 99 0.97 -20.74 -8.06
C VAL A 99 2.13 -21.10 -7.14
N ASN A 100 2.37 -20.27 -6.13
CA ASN A 100 3.37 -20.56 -5.10
C ASN A 100 2.70 -21.19 -3.87
N ASN A 101 2.86 -22.50 -3.72
CA ASN A 101 2.32 -23.25 -2.58
C ASN A 101 3.19 -23.07 -1.33
N PRO A 102 2.66 -23.31 -0.11
CA PRO A 102 3.40 -23.17 1.14
C PRO A 102 4.79 -23.85 1.11
N GLY A 103 5.83 -23.05 1.30
CA GLY A 103 7.23 -23.44 1.16
C GLY A 103 8.15 -22.20 1.13
N ALA A 104 9.46 -22.41 1.04
CA ALA A 104 10.45 -21.32 1.00
C ALA A 104 10.71 -20.78 -0.43
N GLY A 105 9.93 -21.21 -1.42
CA GLY A 105 10.13 -20.83 -2.82
C GLY A 105 9.61 -19.43 -3.14
N LEU A 106 10.23 -18.78 -4.12
CA LEU A 106 9.72 -17.57 -4.76
C LEU A 106 8.86 -17.96 -5.96
N GLY A 107 7.74 -17.27 -6.16
CA GLY A 107 6.90 -17.48 -7.35
C GLY A 107 7.54 -16.92 -8.63
N ALA A 108 8.09 -15.71 -8.55
CA ALA A 108 8.82 -15.07 -9.64
C ALA A 108 9.95 -14.21 -9.06
N TYR A 109 11.09 -14.19 -9.75
CA TYR A 109 12.21 -13.29 -9.49
C TYR A 109 12.62 -12.67 -10.82
N ILE A 110 12.61 -11.34 -10.89
CA ILE A 110 12.86 -10.56 -12.11
C ILE A 110 13.99 -9.58 -11.80
N SER A 111 15.09 -9.66 -12.53
CA SER A 111 16.25 -8.79 -12.41
C SER A 111 16.57 -8.09 -13.72
N GLY A 112 16.78 -6.78 -13.69
CA GLY A 112 17.22 -6.00 -14.84
C GLY A 112 18.61 -5.41 -14.61
N PHE A 113 19.50 -5.59 -15.58
CA PHE A 113 20.85 -4.99 -15.59
C PHE A 113 21.02 -3.93 -16.68
N ALA A 114 19.94 -3.62 -17.41
CA ALA A 114 19.91 -2.63 -18.49
C ALA A 114 19.21 -1.35 -18.02
N ILE A 115 19.32 -0.28 -18.83
CA ILE A 115 18.64 1.00 -18.58
C ILE A 115 17.11 0.89 -18.68
N ASN A 116 16.62 -0.07 -19.45
CA ASN A 116 15.18 -0.34 -19.60
C ASN A 116 14.64 -1.09 -18.36
N PRO A 117 13.35 -0.90 -18.02
CA PRO A 117 12.78 -1.50 -16.83
C PRO A 117 12.74 -3.03 -16.91
N ALA A 118 12.97 -3.68 -15.77
CA ALA A 118 12.86 -5.14 -15.65
C ALA A 118 11.40 -5.64 -15.83
N LEU A 119 10.41 -4.77 -15.58
CA LEU A 119 8.99 -5.02 -15.81
C LEU A 119 8.34 -3.77 -16.41
N GLN A 120 7.74 -3.92 -17.60
CA GLN A 120 6.93 -2.89 -18.24
C GLN A 120 5.49 -3.39 -18.38
N VAL A 121 4.52 -2.50 -18.12
CA VAL A 121 3.09 -2.78 -18.29
C VAL A 121 2.48 -1.64 -19.08
N ASP A 122 2.14 -1.91 -20.35
CA ASP A 122 1.44 -0.95 -21.20
C ASP A 122 -0.07 -1.18 -21.12
N LEU A 123 -0.82 -0.11 -20.85
CA LEU A 123 -2.27 -0.13 -20.69
C LEU A 123 -2.93 0.77 -21.73
N TYR A 124 -3.77 0.20 -22.58
CA TYR A 124 -4.55 0.93 -23.57
C TYR A 124 -5.91 1.36 -23.00
N ALA A 125 -6.55 2.34 -23.64
CA ALA A 125 -7.85 2.85 -23.23
C ALA A 125 -8.88 1.71 -23.11
N GLY A 126 -9.57 1.64 -21.96
CA GLY A 126 -10.57 0.62 -21.65
C GLY A 126 -10.04 -0.69 -21.06
N ALA A 127 -8.72 -0.90 -20.96
CA ALA A 127 -8.14 -2.08 -20.34
C ALA A 127 -8.01 -1.95 -18.81
N GLY A 128 -7.96 -3.09 -18.10
CA GLY A 128 -7.70 -3.16 -16.65
C GLY A 128 -6.20 -3.24 -16.35
N GLY A 129 -5.72 -2.47 -15.36
CA GLY A 129 -4.32 -2.44 -14.94
C GLY A 129 -3.90 -3.58 -14.01
N VAL A 130 -2.87 -3.32 -13.18
CA VAL A 130 -2.38 -4.28 -12.18
C VAL A 130 -3.38 -4.44 -11.03
N LYS A 131 -3.79 -5.68 -10.75
CA LYS A 131 -4.65 -6.01 -9.61
C LYS A 131 -3.86 -6.74 -8.53
N LEU A 132 -3.72 -6.10 -7.37
CA LEU A 132 -3.22 -6.74 -6.15
C LEU A 132 -4.41 -7.11 -5.28
N GLN A 133 -4.57 -8.40 -4.95
CA GLN A 133 -5.70 -8.87 -4.16
C GLN A 133 -5.24 -9.90 -3.11
N ALA A 134 -5.48 -9.58 -1.85
CA ALA A 134 -5.43 -10.59 -0.79
C ALA A 134 -6.69 -11.48 -0.86
N ARG A 135 -6.50 -12.79 -0.67
CA ARG A 135 -7.60 -13.77 -0.60
C ARG A 135 -7.62 -14.41 0.77
N THR A 136 -8.82 -14.78 1.22
CA THR A 136 -9.00 -15.50 2.48
C THR A 136 -8.49 -16.95 2.40
N GLY A 137 -8.16 -17.48 3.58
CA GLY A 137 -7.54 -18.78 3.77
C GLY A 137 -6.04 -18.67 4.05
N ALA A 138 -5.49 -19.71 4.67
CA ALA A 138 -4.07 -19.78 5.02
C ALA A 138 -3.51 -21.14 4.62
N GLY A 139 -2.30 -21.15 4.05
CA GLY A 139 -1.60 -22.34 3.63
C GLY A 139 -0.51 -22.76 4.61
N PHE A 140 -0.35 -24.07 4.80
CA PHE A 140 0.58 -24.71 5.72
C PHE A 140 1.31 -25.86 5.02
N LYS A 141 2.45 -26.29 5.58
CA LYS A 141 3.36 -27.27 4.94
C LYS A 141 3.62 -28.52 5.77
N ASP A 142 3.02 -28.63 6.94
CA ASP A 142 3.36 -29.57 8.01
C ASP A 142 2.18 -30.45 8.42
N GLY A 143 1.22 -30.65 7.51
CA GLY A 143 0.06 -31.49 7.77
C GLY A 143 0.43 -32.95 7.97
N VAL A 144 -0.29 -33.63 8.86
CA VAL A 144 -0.14 -35.07 9.11
C VAL A 144 -1.52 -35.72 9.13
N SER A 145 -1.66 -36.82 8.37
CA SER A 145 -2.86 -37.64 8.31
C SER A 145 -2.51 -39.12 8.42
N ASN A 146 -3.48 -39.92 8.87
CA ASN A 146 -3.44 -41.38 8.81
C ASN A 146 -4.62 -41.86 7.96
N ALA A 147 -4.36 -42.72 6.98
CA ALA A 147 -5.39 -43.28 6.10
C ALA A 147 -6.54 -43.89 6.92
N GLY A 148 -7.78 -43.58 6.53
CA GLY A 148 -8.99 -44.04 7.22
C GLY A 148 -9.33 -43.29 8.51
N SER A 149 -8.49 -42.36 8.98
CA SER A 149 -8.77 -41.53 10.16
C SER A 149 -9.34 -40.17 9.79
N THR A 150 -10.25 -39.63 10.60
CA THR A 150 -10.69 -38.23 10.52
C THR A 150 -9.78 -37.29 11.31
N THR A 151 -8.79 -37.79 12.05
CA THR A 151 -7.84 -36.94 12.77
C THR A 151 -6.78 -36.37 11.83
N PHE A 152 -6.62 -35.05 11.84
CA PHE A 152 -5.58 -34.34 11.10
C PHE A 152 -4.82 -33.41 12.04
N THR A 153 -3.49 -33.35 11.89
CA THR A 153 -2.66 -32.51 12.75
C THR A 153 -1.73 -31.61 11.96
N SER A 154 -1.36 -30.47 12.55
CA SER A 154 -0.35 -29.54 12.05
C SER A 154 0.15 -28.68 13.21
N ALA A 155 1.46 -28.57 13.36
CA ALA A 155 2.08 -27.81 14.45
C ALA A 155 1.93 -26.29 14.25
N THR A 156 1.96 -25.85 12.99
CA THR A 156 1.97 -24.43 12.60
C THR A 156 0.61 -23.86 12.23
N ALA A 157 -0.40 -24.70 12.03
CA ALA A 157 -1.73 -24.23 11.65
C ALA A 157 -2.46 -23.47 12.76
N ALA A 158 -2.11 -23.68 14.04
CA ALA A 158 -2.73 -23.01 15.17
C ALA A 158 -4.28 -22.96 15.05
N PHE A 159 -4.92 -24.13 14.95
CA PHE A 159 -6.35 -24.26 14.75
C PHE A 159 -7.16 -23.59 15.87
N THR A 160 -8.28 -22.99 15.50
CA THR A 160 -9.18 -22.28 16.42
C THR A 160 -10.63 -22.67 16.17
N ALA A 161 -11.53 -22.39 17.11
CA ALA A 161 -12.96 -22.65 16.93
C ALA A 161 -13.56 -22.02 15.66
N ALA A 162 -12.99 -20.91 15.16
CA ALA A 162 -13.41 -20.26 13.92
C ALA A 162 -13.12 -21.08 12.65
N ASP A 163 -12.27 -22.11 12.74
CA ASP A 163 -11.96 -23.01 11.62
C ASP A 163 -13.03 -24.09 11.42
N VAL A 164 -13.92 -24.32 12.39
CA VAL A 164 -15.00 -25.32 12.27
C VAL A 164 -15.94 -24.91 11.12
N GLY A 165 -16.27 -25.89 10.26
CA GLY A 165 -17.05 -25.69 9.04
C GLY A 165 -16.25 -25.14 7.86
N GLN A 166 -15.02 -24.67 8.06
CA GLN A 166 -14.19 -24.19 6.96
C GLN A 166 -13.68 -25.36 6.11
N ALA A 167 -13.54 -25.12 4.81
CA ALA A 167 -12.93 -26.07 3.89
C ALA A 167 -11.46 -26.30 4.25
N ILE A 168 -11.00 -27.54 4.12
CA ILE A 168 -9.58 -27.89 4.22
C ILE A 168 -9.21 -28.73 3.00
N ALA A 169 -8.16 -28.31 2.28
CA ALA A 169 -7.78 -28.92 1.02
C ALA A 169 -6.28 -29.12 0.92
N GLN A 170 -5.87 -30.25 0.35
CA GLN A 170 -4.48 -30.48 -0.03
C GLN A 170 -4.12 -29.60 -1.24
N LEU A 171 -2.97 -28.93 -1.18
CA LEU A 171 -2.53 -27.99 -2.22
C LEU A 171 -1.68 -28.66 -3.29
N THR A 172 -0.72 -29.49 -2.87
CA THR A 172 0.18 -30.21 -3.78
C THR A 172 0.77 -31.42 -3.06
N SER A 173 1.24 -32.41 -3.81
CA SER A 173 2.00 -33.55 -3.29
C SER A 173 3.49 -33.24 -3.32
N VAL A 174 4.24 -33.79 -2.36
CA VAL A 174 5.70 -33.61 -2.27
C VAL A 174 6.34 -34.96 -1.99
N GLY A 175 6.51 -35.75 -3.06
CA GLY A 175 7.05 -37.10 -2.97
C GLY A 175 6.21 -38.05 -2.13
N ALA A 176 6.83 -39.16 -1.72
CA ALA A 176 6.14 -40.26 -1.03
C ALA A 176 5.63 -39.89 0.38
N SER A 177 6.26 -38.93 1.06
CA SER A 177 5.86 -38.52 2.42
C SER A 177 4.62 -37.63 2.44
N SER A 178 4.29 -36.94 1.33
CA SER A 178 3.07 -36.14 1.17
C SER A 178 2.31 -36.64 -0.07
N PRO A 179 1.69 -37.84 -0.01
CA PRO A 179 1.03 -38.43 -1.16
C PRO A 179 -0.21 -37.63 -1.56
N PHE A 180 -0.56 -37.72 -2.84
CA PHE A 180 -1.81 -37.15 -3.35
C PHE A 180 -3.03 -37.82 -2.70
N GLY A 181 -4.09 -37.05 -2.44
CA GLY A 181 -5.34 -37.59 -1.89
C GLY A 181 -5.34 -37.82 -0.38
N SER A 182 -4.36 -37.27 0.35
CA SER A 182 -4.33 -37.33 1.82
C SER A 182 -5.56 -36.63 2.44
N ILE A 183 -6.02 -35.54 1.82
CA ILE A 183 -7.25 -34.84 2.18
C ILE A 183 -8.23 -34.96 1.00
N PRO A 184 -9.35 -35.70 1.13
CA PRO A 184 -10.34 -35.82 0.07
C PRO A 184 -10.92 -34.46 -0.36
N SER A 185 -11.34 -34.35 -1.62
CA SER A 185 -11.98 -33.13 -2.12
C SER A 185 -13.29 -32.83 -1.37
N GLY A 186 -13.55 -31.55 -1.10
CA GLY A 186 -14.73 -31.10 -0.38
C GLY A 186 -14.69 -31.33 1.14
N THR A 187 -13.55 -31.76 1.69
CA THR A 187 -13.41 -31.94 3.15
C THR A 187 -13.51 -30.59 3.88
N THR A 188 -14.16 -30.64 5.04
CA THR A 188 -14.28 -29.52 5.99
C THR A 188 -13.77 -29.94 7.37
N ILE A 189 -13.44 -28.96 8.21
CA ILE A 189 -13.11 -29.20 9.61
C ILE A 189 -14.41 -29.38 10.39
N SER A 190 -14.67 -30.57 10.92
CA SER A 190 -15.88 -30.88 11.69
C SER A 190 -15.76 -30.49 13.17
N ALA A 191 -14.56 -30.55 13.73
CA ALA A 191 -14.28 -30.12 15.09
C ALA A 191 -12.80 -29.73 15.25
N VAL A 192 -12.51 -28.84 16.21
CA VAL A 192 -11.15 -28.54 16.66
C VAL A 192 -10.94 -29.18 18.02
N VAL A 193 -9.96 -30.09 18.11
CA VAL A 193 -9.62 -30.77 19.37
C VAL A 193 -8.72 -29.88 20.21
N ASN A 194 -7.73 -29.25 19.58
CA ASN A 194 -6.82 -28.26 20.16
C ASN A 194 -6.14 -27.47 19.03
N SER A 195 -5.19 -26.59 19.38
CA SER A 195 -4.49 -25.73 18.42
C SER A 195 -3.68 -26.48 17.35
N GLN A 196 -3.43 -27.78 17.50
CA GLN A 196 -2.64 -28.58 16.57
C GLN A 196 -3.42 -29.74 15.95
N THR A 197 -4.65 -29.98 16.39
CA THR A 197 -5.42 -31.18 16.01
C THR A 197 -6.87 -30.83 15.69
N VAL A 198 -7.34 -31.33 14.55
CA VAL A 198 -8.73 -31.20 14.11
C VAL A 198 -9.30 -32.54 13.70
N THR A 199 -10.63 -32.61 13.70
CA THR A 199 -11.40 -33.69 13.10
C THR A 199 -11.90 -33.22 11.73
N LEU A 200 -11.70 -34.03 10.70
CA LEU A 200 -12.18 -33.84 9.35
C LEU A 200 -13.61 -34.37 9.20
N SER A 201 -14.38 -33.84 8.25
CA SER A 201 -15.70 -34.37 7.89
C SER A 201 -15.65 -35.63 7.03
N GLN A 202 -14.47 -35.96 6.48
CA GLN A 202 -14.21 -37.18 5.73
C GLN A 202 -12.91 -37.80 6.23
N ALA A 203 -12.83 -39.13 6.24
CA ALA A 203 -11.60 -39.84 6.59
C ALA A 203 -10.50 -39.55 5.55
N ALA A 204 -9.26 -39.39 6.01
CA ALA A 204 -8.11 -39.17 5.13
C ALA A 204 -7.92 -40.35 4.17
N GLY A 205 -7.70 -40.06 2.88
CA GLY A 205 -7.53 -41.08 1.85
C GLY A 205 -6.15 -41.77 1.88
N ALA A 206 -5.16 -41.11 2.46
CA ALA A 206 -3.79 -41.62 2.58
C ALA A 206 -3.13 -41.13 3.88
N SER A 207 -2.12 -41.88 4.33
CA SER A 207 -1.22 -41.45 5.43
C SER A 207 -0.10 -40.59 4.86
N GLY A 208 0.27 -39.53 5.56
CA GLY A 208 1.36 -38.66 5.14
C GLY A 208 1.81 -37.70 6.23
N THR A 209 3.02 -37.18 6.09
CA THR A 209 3.65 -36.17 6.95
C THR A 209 4.24 -35.06 6.09
N GLY A 210 4.12 -33.80 6.52
CA GLY A 210 4.55 -32.67 5.69
C GLY A 210 3.60 -32.39 4.54
N ILE A 211 2.31 -32.72 4.71
CA ILE A 211 1.28 -32.46 3.73
C ILE A 211 1.12 -30.94 3.60
N ARG A 212 1.16 -30.44 2.36
CA ARG A 212 0.85 -29.04 2.06
C ARG A 212 -0.66 -28.88 1.92
N PHE A 213 -1.26 -28.06 2.77
CA PHE A 213 -2.70 -27.88 2.81
C PHE A 213 -3.08 -26.42 3.01
N ARG A 214 -4.34 -26.11 2.76
CA ARG A 214 -4.94 -24.80 3.04
C ARG A 214 -6.18 -24.98 3.88
N VAL A 215 -6.33 -24.12 4.88
CA VAL A 215 -7.59 -23.90 5.60
C VAL A 215 -8.30 -22.70 4.96
N GLY A 216 -9.56 -22.87 4.59
CA GLY A 216 -10.43 -21.86 4.01
C GLY A 216 -10.88 -20.81 5.02
N GLY A 217 -11.45 -19.70 4.52
CA GLY A 217 -12.16 -18.70 5.34
C GLY A 217 -11.33 -17.85 6.29
N ARG A 218 -10.08 -18.22 6.61
CA ARG A 218 -9.22 -17.43 7.49
C ARG A 218 -9.00 -16.01 6.95
N ALA A 219 -9.19 -15.03 7.83
CA ALA A 219 -9.05 -13.62 7.49
C ALA A 219 -7.59 -13.27 7.16
N VAL A 220 -7.43 -12.26 6.30
CA VAL A 220 -6.14 -11.67 5.96
C VAL A 220 -5.71 -10.74 7.11
N PRO A 221 -4.53 -10.94 7.74
CA PRO A 221 -4.07 -10.06 8.81
C PRO A 221 -3.91 -8.62 8.34
N ALA A 222 -4.29 -7.64 9.17
CA ALA A 222 -4.16 -6.21 8.87
C ALA A 222 -2.70 -5.79 8.57
N SER A 223 -1.74 -6.44 9.23
CA SER A 223 -0.30 -6.21 9.07
C SER A 223 0.32 -6.86 7.83
N GLN A 224 -0.45 -7.63 7.05
CA GLN A 224 0.09 -8.31 5.87
C GLN A 224 0.50 -7.28 4.81
N PRO A 225 1.76 -7.27 4.36
CA PRO A 225 2.18 -6.39 3.28
C PRO A 225 1.59 -6.88 1.94
N MET A 226 1.00 -5.97 1.18
CA MET A 226 0.58 -6.16 -0.21
C MET A 226 1.67 -5.72 -1.20
N LEU A 227 2.50 -4.75 -0.80
CA LEU A 227 3.68 -4.29 -1.52
C LEU A 227 4.74 -3.91 -0.49
N SER A 228 5.98 -4.35 -0.70
CA SER A 228 7.12 -4.06 0.17
C SER A 228 8.28 -3.50 -0.63
N LEU A 229 8.97 -2.51 -0.07
CA LEU A 229 10.18 -1.92 -0.62
C LEU A 229 11.32 -2.20 0.36
N PHE A 230 12.41 -2.79 -0.14
CA PHE A 230 13.60 -3.12 0.64
C PHE A 230 14.77 -2.22 0.22
N ASP A 231 15.84 -2.25 1.01
CA ASP A 231 17.10 -1.61 0.67
C ASP A 231 17.97 -2.43 -0.28
N ALA A 232 19.17 -1.91 -0.55
CA ALA A 232 20.07 -2.45 -1.58
C ALA A 232 20.51 -3.90 -1.32
N ASP A 233 20.61 -4.32 -0.06
CA ASP A 233 20.93 -5.70 0.31
C ASP A 233 19.69 -6.60 0.45
N GLY A 234 18.48 -6.04 0.30
CA GLY A 234 17.21 -6.74 0.39
C GLY A 234 16.82 -7.15 1.81
N THR A 235 17.53 -6.73 2.84
CA THR A 235 17.33 -7.20 4.22
C THR A 235 16.41 -6.29 5.03
N THR A 236 16.47 -4.97 4.82
CA THR A 236 15.71 -4.01 5.61
C THR A 236 14.51 -3.50 4.83
N LEU A 237 13.32 -3.69 5.40
CA LEU A 237 12.10 -3.08 4.89
C LEU A 237 12.17 -1.55 5.04
N ARG A 238 12.13 -0.82 3.92
CA ARG A 238 12.11 0.65 3.87
C ARG A 238 10.70 1.22 3.86
N GLY A 239 9.73 0.45 3.36
CA GLY A 239 8.32 0.81 3.38
C GLY A 239 7.45 -0.32 2.87
N SER A 240 6.18 -0.32 3.27
CA SER A 240 5.20 -1.24 2.71
C SER A 240 3.80 -0.66 2.69
N ILE A 241 2.98 -1.14 1.76
CA ILE A 241 1.54 -0.96 1.78
C ILE A 241 0.96 -2.19 2.49
N GLN A 242 0.41 -2.01 3.68
CA GLN A 242 -0.21 -3.08 4.45
C GLN A 242 -1.71 -3.16 4.17
N TYR A 243 -2.27 -4.37 4.22
CA TYR A 243 -3.67 -4.64 3.91
C TYR A 243 -4.65 -3.79 4.74
N GLY A 244 -4.40 -3.63 6.04
CA GLY A 244 -5.31 -2.92 6.95
C GLY A 244 -5.10 -1.41 7.07
N PHE A 245 -4.07 -0.83 6.44
CA PHE A 245 -3.70 0.57 6.64
C PHE A 245 -3.87 1.47 5.42
N PHE A 246 -4.20 0.91 4.26
CA PHE A 246 -4.52 1.70 3.08
C PHE A 246 -5.98 1.46 2.68
N ASP A 247 -6.87 2.35 3.13
CA ASP A 247 -8.25 2.38 2.65
C ASP A 247 -8.29 3.08 1.28
N TRP A 248 -8.37 2.28 0.22
CA TRP A 248 -8.43 2.74 -1.17
C TRP A 248 -9.78 3.38 -1.55
N ARG A 249 -10.79 3.38 -0.65
CA ARG A 249 -12.13 3.93 -0.92
C ARG A 249 -12.36 5.28 -0.24
N THR A 250 -11.59 5.61 0.79
CA THR A 250 -11.61 6.92 1.46
C THR A 250 -10.38 7.74 1.07
N PRO A 251 -10.44 9.08 1.17
CA PRO A 251 -9.24 9.92 1.03
C PRO A 251 -8.09 9.41 1.91
N VAL A 252 -6.85 9.51 1.42
CA VAL A 252 -5.64 9.05 2.12
C VAL A 252 -5.66 9.50 3.58
N LYS A 253 -5.77 8.53 4.50
CA LYS A 253 -5.80 8.79 5.94
C LYS A 253 -4.38 8.63 6.51
N VAL A 254 -3.75 9.74 6.85
CA VAL A 254 -2.44 9.74 7.51
C VAL A 254 -2.64 9.73 9.03
N THR A 255 -2.28 8.63 9.69
CA THR A 255 -2.41 8.47 11.16
C THR A 255 -1.07 8.10 11.78
N GLY A 256 -0.76 8.69 12.94
CA GLY A 256 0.32 8.20 13.79
C GLY A 256 -0.15 6.92 14.49
N ASN A 257 0.65 5.85 14.44
CA ASN A 257 0.29 4.55 14.99
C ASN A 257 0.99 4.22 16.33
N ALA A 258 1.85 5.11 16.85
CA ALA A 258 2.49 4.96 18.15
C ALA A 258 2.84 6.31 18.79
N SER A 259 2.99 6.32 20.11
CA SER A 259 3.50 7.48 20.85
C SER A 259 4.86 7.93 20.30
N GLY A 260 5.05 9.24 20.12
CA GLY A 260 6.29 9.83 19.62
C GLY A 260 6.53 9.68 18.11
N THR A 261 5.57 9.21 17.33
CA THR A 261 5.71 9.10 15.87
C THR A 261 5.14 10.32 15.15
N VAL A 262 5.81 10.74 14.07
CA VAL A 262 5.33 11.79 13.16
C VAL A 262 4.48 11.12 12.09
N ALA A 263 3.20 11.49 12.01
CA ALA A 263 2.27 10.92 11.04
C ALA A 263 2.61 11.34 9.60
N LEU A 264 3.03 12.60 9.40
CA LEU A 264 3.45 13.14 8.11
C LEU A 264 4.68 14.04 8.26
N THR A 265 5.73 13.74 7.50
CA THR A 265 6.89 14.63 7.34
C THR A 265 6.90 15.13 5.91
N ALA A 266 6.53 16.40 5.70
CA ALA A 266 6.77 17.10 4.44
C ALA A 266 8.09 17.86 4.56
N LYS A 267 9.13 17.41 3.84
CA LYS A 267 10.48 17.98 3.92
C LYS A 267 10.87 18.57 2.57
N GLY A 268 11.33 19.81 2.59
CA GLY A 268 11.92 20.43 1.41
C GLY A 268 13.39 20.08 1.19
N THR A 269 13.86 20.21 -0.05
CA THR A 269 15.28 20.08 -0.39
C THR A 269 16.00 21.43 -0.34
N SER A 270 17.33 21.42 -0.23
CA SER A 270 18.13 22.64 -0.32
C SER A 270 17.93 23.32 -1.68
N GLY A 271 17.61 24.62 -1.67
CA GLY A 271 17.35 25.39 -2.90
C GLY A 271 15.96 25.18 -3.51
N GLN A 272 15.03 24.56 -2.78
CA GLN A 272 13.65 24.43 -3.25
C GLN A 272 12.99 25.80 -3.46
N THR A 273 12.33 25.96 -4.61
CA THR A 273 11.59 27.18 -4.98
C THR A 273 10.08 26.98 -4.98
N ALA A 274 9.62 25.73 -5.13
CA ALA A 274 8.22 25.34 -5.07
C ALA A 274 7.73 25.10 -3.63
N ASP A 275 6.42 24.94 -3.44
CA ASP A 275 5.85 24.66 -2.12
C ASP A 275 6.33 23.32 -1.54
N ILE A 276 6.50 23.28 -0.21
CA ILE A 276 6.77 22.07 0.57
C ILE A 276 5.50 21.21 0.66
N LEU A 277 4.34 21.86 0.74
CA LEU A 277 3.02 21.23 0.76
C LEU A 277 2.02 22.15 0.06
N ALA A 278 1.18 21.60 -0.81
CA ALA A 278 0.06 22.30 -1.43
C ALA A 278 -1.21 21.44 -1.37
N ILE A 279 -2.32 22.05 -0.97
CA ILE A 279 -3.67 21.49 -0.99
C ILE A 279 -4.46 22.31 -1.99
N LEU A 280 -4.94 21.67 -3.05
CA LEU A 280 -5.65 22.29 -4.16
C LEU A 280 -7.10 21.79 -4.20
N ASN A 281 -7.99 22.53 -4.85
CA ASN A 281 -9.33 22.05 -5.20
C ASN A 281 -9.31 21.28 -6.54
N SER A 282 -10.47 20.81 -7.00
CA SER A 282 -10.60 20.04 -8.26
C SER A 282 -10.34 20.84 -9.53
N ALA A 283 -10.18 22.16 -9.44
CA ALA A 283 -9.82 23.05 -10.54
C ALA A 283 -8.38 23.58 -10.39
N ASP A 284 -7.56 22.90 -9.58
CA ASP A 284 -6.17 23.26 -9.25
C ASP A 284 -5.99 24.63 -8.56
N ALA A 285 -7.07 25.22 -8.05
CA ALA A 285 -6.98 26.42 -7.25
C ALA A 285 -6.46 26.09 -5.85
N GLN A 286 -5.51 26.88 -5.36
CA GLN A 286 -4.88 26.67 -4.07
C GLN A 286 -5.87 26.90 -2.92
N LEU A 287 -5.92 25.98 -1.95
CA LEU A 287 -6.70 26.11 -0.72
C LEU A 287 -5.80 26.38 0.50
N PHE A 288 -4.69 25.64 0.59
CA PHE A 288 -3.69 25.77 1.66
C PHE A 288 -2.31 25.42 1.12
N ARG A 289 -1.26 26.11 1.56
CA ARG A 289 0.12 25.74 1.23
C ARG A 289 1.10 26.06 2.36
N VAL A 290 2.22 25.36 2.32
CA VAL A 290 3.46 25.68 3.02
C VAL A 290 4.52 25.93 1.95
N GLN A 291 4.97 27.18 1.82
CA GLN A 291 5.99 27.58 0.85
C GLN A 291 7.37 27.00 1.18
N ALA A 292 8.31 27.05 0.23
CA ALA A 292 9.73 26.72 0.47
C ALA A 292 10.34 27.49 1.66
N SER A 293 9.86 28.70 1.92
CA SER A 293 10.25 29.54 3.05
C SER A 293 9.65 29.12 4.40
N GLY A 294 8.75 28.14 4.41
CA GLY A 294 7.94 27.77 5.57
C GLY A 294 6.71 28.67 5.79
N ARG A 295 6.48 29.67 4.94
CA ARG A 295 5.28 30.53 5.03
C ARG A 295 4.02 29.70 4.75
N ILE A 296 3.05 29.83 5.64
CA ILE A 296 1.74 29.19 5.52
C ILE A 296 0.77 30.20 4.88
N THR A 297 0.05 29.77 3.85
CA THR A 297 -0.99 30.57 3.20
C THR A 297 -2.24 29.73 3.00
N ALA A 298 -3.40 30.26 3.39
CA ALA A 298 -4.72 29.71 3.08
C ALA A 298 -5.48 30.69 2.17
N ALA A 299 -6.21 30.17 1.18
CA ALA A 299 -6.93 31.01 0.22
C ALA A 299 -8.20 31.66 0.78
N TYR A 300 -8.74 31.11 1.87
CA TYR A 300 -9.91 31.61 2.57
C TYR A 300 -9.60 31.79 4.07
N SER A 301 -10.55 32.34 4.83
CA SER A 301 -10.43 32.52 6.28
C SER A 301 -9.99 31.23 6.97
N SER A 302 -8.89 31.31 7.74
CA SER A 302 -8.42 30.22 8.60
C SER A 302 -8.99 30.41 10.00
N VAL A 303 -9.59 29.36 10.57
CA VAL A 303 -10.13 29.38 11.94
C VAL A 303 -9.28 28.46 12.81
N PHE A 304 -8.69 29.00 13.87
CA PHE A 304 -8.04 28.24 14.93
C PHE A 304 -8.98 28.15 16.13
N SER A 305 -9.40 26.95 16.51
CA SER A 305 -10.34 26.72 17.62
C SER A 305 -9.81 25.63 18.56
N ASN A 306 -9.99 25.83 19.87
CA ASN A 306 -9.68 24.85 20.91
C ASN A 306 -10.95 24.15 21.45
N ALA A 307 -12.05 24.17 20.69
CA ALA A 307 -13.29 23.49 21.07
C ALA A 307 -13.00 22.02 21.48
N GLY A 308 -13.01 21.75 22.79
CA GLY A 308 -12.75 20.42 23.36
C GLY A 308 -11.50 20.27 24.24
N LYS A 309 -10.62 21.28 24.35
CA LYS A 309 -9.51 21.29 25.34
C LYS A 309 -9.51 22.59 26.11
N THR A 310 -9.76 22.51 27.41
CA THR A 310 -9.83 23.67 28.32
C THR A 310 -8.47 24.22 28.72
N ASP A 311 -7.40 23.45 28.53
CA ASP A 311 -6.11 23.72 29.18
C ASP A 311 -5.06 24.36 28.25
N GLN A 312 -5.38 24.59 26.97
CA GLN A 312 -4.46 25.20 26.01
C GLN A 312 -5.14 26.26 25.12
N PRO A 313 -4.41 27.34 24.75
CA PRO A 313 -4.94 28.32 23.82
C PRO A 313 -5.11 27.71 22.43
N ALA A 314 -6.13 28.18 21.69
CA ALA A 314 -6.34 27.78 20.29
C ALA A 314 -5.16 28.19 19.38
N MET A 315 -4.45 29.25 19.76
CA MET A 315 -3.27 29.76 19.06
C MET A 315 -2.27 30.30 20.09
N GLN A 316 -1.02 29.83 20.02
CA GLN A 316 0.10 30.39 20.75
C GLN A 316 1.14 30.89 19.74
N LEU A 317 1.49 32.17 19.83
CA LEU A 317 2.52 32.79 19.00
C LEU A 317 3.75 33.04 19.87
N SER A 318 4.89 32.52 19.44
CA SER A 318 6.16 32.63 20.19
C SER A 318 7.29 32.94 19.22
N GLY A 319 8.06 33.98 19.53
CA GLY A 319 9.23 34.36 18.74
C GLY A 319 10.41 33.45 19.05
N TYR A 320 11.02 32.88 18.03
CA TYR A 320 12.26 32.12 18.16
C TYR A 320 13.50 33.02 18.04
N ALA A 321 13.42 34.11 17.25
CA ALA A 321 14.52 35.05 17.03
C ALA A 321 14.29 36.33 17.86
N ALA A 322 15.32 36.75 18.60
CA ALA A 322 15.26 37.92 19.49
C ALA A 322 15.04 39.26 18.76
N THR A 323 15.20 39.30 17.44
CA THR A 323 15.16 40.53 16.63
C THR A 323 13.93 40.68 15.75
N GLN A 324 13.02 39.70 15.76
CA GLN A 324 11.85 39.69 14.87
C GLN A 324 10.55 39.86 15.68
N PRO A 325 9.54 40.56 15.13
CA PRO A 325 8.23 40.65 15.78
C PRO A 325 7.60 39.25 15.83
N VAL A 326 6.99 38.92 16.97
CA VAL A 326 6.22 37.66 17.14
C VAL A 326 4.97 37.66 16.27
N VAL A 327 4.36 38.84 16.08
CA VAL A 327 3.18 39.06 15.25
C VAL A 327 3.33 40.38 14.50
N GLN A 328 3.07 40.36 13.20
CA GLN A 328 2.98 41.54 12.37
C GLN A 328 1.69 41.50 11.56
N PHE A 329 0.94 42.60 11.59
CA PHE A 329 -0.25 42.79 10.76
C PHE A 329 0.11 43.74 9.64
N SER A 330 -0.10 43.32 8.39
CA SER A 330 0.18 44.11 7.20
C SER A 330 -0.92 43.90 6.16
N GLN A 331 -1.35 44.96 5.51
CA GLN A 331 -2.20 44.85 4.33
C GLN A 331 -1.32 44.63 3.09
N GLU A 332 -1.67 43.65 2.26
CA GLU A 332 -0.93 43.35 1.03
C GLU A 332 -1.27 44.31 -0.13
N THR A 333 -2.28 45.17 0.03
CA THR A 333 -2.73 46.13 -0.99
C THR A 333 -2.76 47.56 -0.45
N ALA A 334 -2.40 48.52 -1.29
CA ALA A 334 -2.30 49.93 -0.91
C ALA A 334 -3.65 50.62 -0.60
N SER A 335 -4.78 49.93 -0.78
CA SER A 335 -6.13 50.47 -0.65
C SER A 335 -7.03 49.68 0.32
N GLY A 336 -6.45 48.86 1.20
CA GLY A 336 -7.22 48.08 2.16
C GLY A 336 -7.93 48.96 3.20
N THR A 337 -9.24 48.80 3.32
CA THR A 337 -10.07 49.51 4.32
C THR A 337 -10.40 48.64 5.54
N GLY A 338 -9.94 47.38 5.55
CA GLY A 338 -10.16 46.44 6.65
C GLY A 338 -9.29 46.73 7.87
N ASP A 339 -9.84 46.47 9.06
CA ASP A 339 -9.12 46.61 10.32
C ASP A 339 -7.94 45.62 10.41
N PHE A 340 -6.81 46.03 11.00
CA PHE A 340 -5.66 45.14 11.24
C PHE A 340 -5.98 44.07 12.29
N PHE A 341 -6.80 44.42 13.28
CA PHE A 341 -7.21 43.53 14.36
C PHE A 341 -8.63 43.88 14.81
N GLN A 342 -9.47 42.87 15.02
CA GLN A 342 -10.80 43.01 15.59
C GLN A 342 -11.01 42.01 16.72
N MET A 343 -11.58 42.49 17.82
CA MET A 343 -12.15 41.68 18.87
C MET A 343 -13.66 41.68 18.68
N LEU A 344 -14.26 40.51 18.53
CA LEU A 344 -15.69 40.32 18.36
C LEU A 344 -16.30 39.71 19.64
N ASP A 345 -17.57 39.98 19.90
CA ASP A 345 -18.34 39.20 20.86
C ASP A 345 -18.98 37.95 20.20
N TYR A 346 -19.80 37.22 20.95
CA TYR A 346 -20.46 36.00 20.47
C TYR A 346 -21.51 36.24 19.37
N SER A 347 -21.89 37.50 19.13
CA SER A 347 -22.84 37.92 18.08
C SER A 347 -22.12 38.58 16.90
N ASP A 348 -20.82 38.35 16.78
CA ASP A 348 -19.93 38.93 15.77
C ASP A 348 -19.89 40.47 15.78
N GLN A 349 -20.18 41.10 16.92
CA GLN A 349 -20.08 42.55 17.05
C GLN A 349 -18.68 42.96 17.50
N VAL A 350 -18.09 43.92 16.80
CA VAL A 350 -16.79 44.50 17.17
C VAL A 350 -16.91 45.19 18.53
N VAL A 351 -16.14 44.72 19.52
CA VAL A 351 -16.02 45.34 20.84
C VAL A 351 -14.78 46.21 20.97
N SER A 352 -13.72 45.89 20.24
CA SER A 352 -12.46 46.66 20.15
C SER A 352 -11.74 46.33 18.85
N ARG A 353 -10.94 47.25 18.33
CA ARG A 353 -10.17 47.04 17.08
C ARG A 353 -8.97 47.96 16.95
N ILE A 354 -8.06 47.58 16.05
CA ILE A 354 -7.04 48.45 15.47
C ILE A 354 -7.39 48.60 14.00
N ASN A 355 -7.80 49.79 13.57
CA ASN A 355 -8.25 49.99 12.19
C ASN A 355 -7.09 50.08 11.19
N TYR A 356 -7.38 50.13 9.89
CA TYR A 356 -6.38 50.29 8.81
C TYR A 356 -5.46 51.51 8.96
N GLY A 357 -5.91 52.55 9.67
CA GLY A 357 -5.13 53.75 9.97
C GLY A 357 -4.23 53.62 11.20
N GLY A 358 -4.22 52.46 11.87
CA GLY A 358 -3.48 52.22 13.11
C GLY A 358 -4.15 52.79 14.36
N TYR A 359 -5.38 53.30 14.27
CA TYR A 359 -6.11 53.83 15.42
C TYR A 359 -6.64 52.69 16.28
N VAL A 360 -6.38 52.76 17.59
CA VAL A 360 -6.99 51.87 18.58
C VAL A 360 -8.37 52.39 18.93
N MET A 361 -9.39 51.57 18.74
CA MET A 361 -10.79 51.93 18.97
C MET A 361 -11.43 50.95 19.95
N THR A 362 -12.27 51.47 20.85
CA THR A 362 -13.10 50.69 21.78
C THR A 362 -14.57 51.05 21.57
N ARG A 363 -15.46 50.07 21.68
CA ARG A 363 -16.92 50.30 21.76
C ARG A 363 -17.48 50.15 23.18
N LYS A 364 -16.60 50.08 24.18
CA LYS A 364 -17.04 50.03 25.58
C LYS A 364 -17.53 51.42 26.01
N THR A 365 -18.80 51.48 26.42
CA THR A 365 -19.48 52.71 26.86
C THR A 365 -19.75 52.77 28.36
N ALA A 366 -19.24 51.80 29.11
CA ALA A 366 -19.38 51.71 30.55
C ALA A 366 -18.04 51.38 31.21
N ALA A 367 -17.94 51.74 32.49
CA ALA A 367 -16.77 51.40 33.31
C ALA A 367 -16.63 49.87 33.44
N PRO A 368 -15.38 49.34 33.46
CA PRO A 368 -15.14 47.92 33.72
C PRO A 368 -15.57 47.56 35.16
N ALA A 369 -15.99 46.31 35.38
CA ALA A 369 -16.17 45.82 36.74
C ALA A 369 -14.80 45.63 37.41
N ALA A 370 -14.75 45.69 38.74
CA ALA A 370 -13.50 45.49 39.50
C ALA A 370 -12.87 44.11 39.27
N ALA A 371 -13.67 43.11 38.88
CA ALA A 371 -13.23 41.75 38.57
C ALA A 371 -12.61 41.63 37.16
N ASP A 372 -12.91 42.56 36.24
CA ASP A 372 -12.41 42.55 34.87
C ASP A 372 -10.96 43.06 34.78
N LEU A 373 -10.49 43.76 35.82
CA LEU A 373 -9.14 44.31 35.91
C LEU A 373 -8.30 43.51 36.92
N VAL A 374 -7.09 43.14 36.51
CA VAL A 374 -6.06 42.59 37.38
C VAL A 374 -5.31 43.73 38.09
N ASN A 375 -4.63 43.46 39.20
CA ASN A 375 -3.84 44.49 39.89
C ASN A 375 -2.74 45.03 38.96
N ALA A 376 -2.52 46.35 39.00
CA ALA A 376 -1.57 47.08 38.14
C ALA A 376 -1.94 47.10 36.64
N GLU A 377 -3.23 47.05 36.31
CA GLU A 377 -3.75 47.15 34.94
C GLU A 377 -4.58 48.43 34.74
N LEU A 378 -4.60 48.94 33.50
CA LEU A 378 -5.45 50.07 33.09
C LEU A 378 -6.22 49.74 31.82
N THR A 379 -7.38 50.35 31.68
CA THR A 379 -8.19 50.32 30.46
C THR A 379 -8.80 51.69 30.18
N PHE A 380 -9.33 51.87 28.98
CA PHE A 380 -10.00 53.09 28.54
C PHE A 380 -11.35 52.79 27.87
N TRP A 381 -12.28 53.73 27.96
CA TRP A 381 -13.63 53.59 27.44
C TRP A 381 -14.22 54.97 27.12
N TYR A 382 -15.31 55.00 26.35
CA TYR A 382 -15.98 56.22 25.93
C TYR A 382 -17.31 56.39 26.66
N ASP A 383 -17.41 57.38 27.53
CA ASP A 383 -18.65 57.73 28.20
C ASP A 383 -19.52 58.55 27.24
N GLU A 384 -20.30 57.84 26.42
CA GLU A 384 -21.15 58.42 25.38
C GLU A 384 -22.19 59.39 25.96
N ALA A 385 -22.73 59.09 27.14
CA ALA A 385 -23.75 59.91 27.78
C ALA A 385 -23.23 61.32 28.16
N ASN A 386 -21.93 61.43 28.43
CA ASN A 386 -21.31 62.68 28.87
C ASN A 386 -20.25 63.22 27.89
N ALA A 387 -20.07 62.56 26.74
CA ALA A 387 -19.00 62.85 25.78
C ALA A 387 -17.60 62.94 26.42
N LYS A 388 -17.22 61.92 27.20
CA LYS A 388 -15.91 61.90 27.88
C LYS A 388 -15.06 60.70 27.49
N PHE A 389 -13.77 60.94 27.32
CA PHE A 389 -12.76 59.89 27.35
C PHE A 389 -12.46 59.52 28.81
N LYS A 390 -12.62 58.24 29.13
CA LYS A 390 -12.45 57.71 30.48
C LYS A 390 -11.27 56.75 30.52
N ILE A 391 -10.45 56.86 31.56
CA ILE A 391 -9.43 55.87 31.92
C ILE A 391 -9.80 55.31 33.29
N THR A 392 -9.71 53.99 33.44
CA THR A 392 -9.88 53.32 34.73
C THR A 392 -8.74 52.33 34.94
N ALA A 393 -8.13 52.38 36.11
CA ALA A 393 -7.02 51.51 36.48
C ALA A 393 -7.27 50.87 37.83
N LYS A 394 -6.69 49.69 38.04
CA LYS A 394 -6.64 49.01 39.32
C LYS A 394 -5.22 49.08 39.86
N THR A 395 -5.06 49.75 40.99
CA THR A 395 -3.75 49.90 41.64
C THR A 395 -3.18 48.54 42.07
N ALA A 396 -1.88 48.48 42.37
CA ALA A 396 -1.26 47.27 42.90
C ALA A 396 -1.91 46.77 44.21
N ALA A 397 -2.49 47.70 45.00
CA ALA A 397 -3.25 47.40 46.22
C ALA A 397 -4.71 46.98 45.95
N GLY A 398 -5.14 46.88 44.68
CA GLY A 398 -6.47 46.42 44.29
C GLY A 398 -7.56 47.50 44.26
N ALA A 399 -7.25 48.74 44.64
CA ALA A 399 -8.21 49.86 44.57
C ALA A 399 -8.40 50.35 43.12
N LEU A 400 -9.65 50.62 42.74
CA LEU A 400 -9.99 51.23 41.45
C LEU A 400 -9.82 52.76 41.51
N VAL A 401 -9.20 53.31 40.47
CA VAL A 401 -9.05 54.75 40.26
C VAL A 401 -9.46 55.10 38.83
N SER A 402 -10.18 56.21 38.66
CA SER A 402 -10.66 56.65 37.34
C SER A 402 -10.35 58.12 37.12
N GLY A 403 -10.02 58.46 35.87
CA GLY A 403 -9.84 59.83 35.39
C GLY A 403 -10.67 60.08 34.14
N ASP A 404 -10.98 61.35 33.86
CA ASP A 404 -11.73 61.72 32.67
C ASP A 404 -11.26 63.00 31.99
N VAL A 405 -11.49 63.05 30.68
CA VAL A 405 -11.26 64.21 29.82
C VAL A 405 -12.53 64.43 29.01
N ALA A 406 -13.09 65.64 29.07
CA ALA A 406 -14.20 66.04 28.21
C ALA A 406 -13.74 66.10 26.75
N LEU A 407 -14.51 65.50 25.85
CA LEU A 407 -14.31 65.59 24.41
C LEU A 407 -15.18 66.73 23.90
N ALA A 408 -14.54 67.75 23.31
CA ALA A 408 -15.16 69.00 22.88
C ALA A 408 -15.97 68.86 21.59
#